data_AF-A0A2U3LW89-F1
#
_entry.id   AF-A0A2U3LW89-F1
#
_cell.length_a   1.000
_cell.length_b   1.000
_cell.length_c   1.000
_cell.angle_alpha   90.00
_cell.angle_beta   90.00
_cell.angle_gamma   90.00
#
_symmetry.space_group_name_H-M   'P 1'
#
loop_
_entity.id
_entity.type
_entity.pdbx_description
1 polymer ?
#
loop_
_entity_poly.entity_id
_entity_poly.type
_entity_poly.pdbx_seq_one_letter_code
_entity_poly.pdbx_strand_id
1 'polypeptide(L)' 'MAQWYLITTDTVAAVEKSPRNVIMVPSGSVIDVPIALNGIQGLIEVTFHGETVLMFAEDIRDRGKPVFGASV' A
#
# COMPACT_ATOMS: atom_id res chain seq x y z
N MET A 1 4.05 12.37 -6.75
CA MET A 1 2.58 12.36 -6.95
C MET A 1 2.08 11.11 -6.29
N ALA A 2 1.04 11.22 -5.47
CA ALA A 2 0.36 10.08 -4.89
C ALA A 2 -0.21 9.18 -6.01
N GLN A 3 -0.08 7.88 -5.88
CA GLN A 3 -0.56 6.88 -6.84
C GLN A 3 -1.34 5.81 -6.09
N TRP A 4 -2.50 5.45 -6.63
CA TRP A 4 -3.34 4.43 -6.02
C TRP A 4 -3.05 3.07 -6.64
N TYR A 5 -3.05 2.03 -5.81
CA TYR A 5 -2.81 0.66 -6.23
C TYR A 5 -3.93 -0.25 -5.74
N LEU A 6 -4.49 -1.03 -6.67
CA LEU A 6 -5.39 -2.13 -6.36
C LEU A 6 -4.56 -3.37 -6.02
N ILE A 7 -4.63 -3.81 -4.78
CA ILE A 7 -3.99 -5.05 -4.31
C ILE A 7 -4.74 -6.24 -4.88
N THR A 8 -4.06 -7.11 -5.64
CA THR A 8 -4.70 -8.28 -6.28
C THR A 8 -4.54 -9.57 -5.48
N THR A 9 -3.71 -9.55 -4.44
CA THR A 9 -3.41 -10.71 -3.58
C THR A 9 -3.30 -10.24 -2.15
N ASP A 10 -3.84 -11.00 -1.21
CA ASP A 10 -3.72 -10.71 0.23
C ASP A 10 -2.26 -10.42 0.61
N THR A 11 -2.04 -9.26 1.21
CA THR A 11 -0.69 -8.73 1.49
C THR A 11 -0.60 -8.26 2.93
N VAL A 12 0.55 -8.48 3.56
CA VAL A 12 0.79 -8.10 4.95
C VAL A 12 1.16 -6.62 5.02
N ALA A 13 0.61 -5.91 6.01
CA ALA A 13 1.03 -4.57 6.38
C ALA A 13 1.25 -4.47 7.89
N ALA A 14 2.04 -3.50 8.33
CA ALA A 14 2.19 -3.16 9.74
C ALA A 14 1.59 -1.78 10.02
N VAL A 15 0.70 -1.68 11.01
CA VAL A 15 0.21 -0.38 11.47
C VAL A 15 1.39 0.41 12.02
N GLU A 16 1.58 1.63 11.53
CA GLU A 16 2.73 2.46 11.91
C GLU A 16 2.66 2.87 13.40
N LYS A 17 1.43 3.14 13.87
CA LYS A 17 1.13 3.55 15.25
C LYS A 17 1.43 2.45 16.26
N SER A 18 1.81 2.86 17.47
CA SER A 18 2.01 1.95 18.60
C SER A 18 0.68 1.62 19.28
N PRO A 19 0.41 0.35 19.65
CA PRO A 19 1.24 -0.83 19.41
C PRO A 19 1.25 -1.22 17.93
N ARG A 20 2.44 -1.57 17.40
CA ARG A 20 2.59 -1.99 16.00
C ARG A 20 1.92 -3.35 15.82
N ASN A 21 0.75 -3.34 15.21
CA ASN A 21 0.02 -4.55 14.86
C ASN A 21 0.28 -4.91 13.39
N VAL A 22 0.41 -6.21 13.12
CA VAL A 22 0.45 -6.73 11.76
C VAL A 22 -0.99 -7.00 11.31
N ILE A 23 -1.37 -6.44 10.17
CA ILE A 23 -2.69 -6.61 9.57
C ILE A 23 -2.57 -7.24 8.19
N MET A 24 -3.68 -7.81 7.73
CA MET A 24 -3.84 -8.25 6.35
C MET A 24 -4.56 -7.17 5.56
N VAL A 25 -3.95 -6.75 4.44
CA VAL A 25 -4.60 -5.96 3.39
C VAL A 25 -5.18 -6.97 2.39
N PRO A 26 -6.51 -7.12 2.34
CA PRO A 26 -7.13 -8.15 1.50
C PRO A 26 -7.01 -7.80 0.01
N SER A 27 -7.06 -8.84 -0.82
CA SER A 27 -7.23 -8.68 -2.27
C SER A 27 -8.49 -7.87 -2.58
N GLY A 28 -8.39 -6.96 -3.55
CA GLY A 28 -9.43 -5.99 -3.90
C GLY A 28 -9.32 -4.65 -3.17
N SER A 29 -8.44 -4.53 -2.17
CA SER A 29 -8.20 -3.24 -1.49
C SER A 29 -7.47 -2.24 -2.37
N VAL A 30 -7.83 -0.97 -2.25
CA VAL A 30 -7.08 0.15 -2.82
C VAL A 30 -6.25 0.79 -1.72
N ILE A 31 -4.96 0.98 -2.00
CA ILE A 31 -4.04 1.72 -1.14
C ILE A 31 -3.54 2.98 -1.84
N ASP A 32 -3.25 4.03 -1.08
CA ASP A 32 -2.59 5.23 -1.57
C ASP A 32 -1.09 5.17 -1.25
N VAL A 33 -0.27 5.31 -2.28
CA VAL A 33 1.18 5.33 -2.21
C VAL A 33 1.66 6.76 -2.50
N PRO A 34 2.20 7.50 -1.52
CA PRO A 34 2.55 8.92 -1.68
C PRO A 34 3.76 9.16 -2.58
N ILE A 35 4.51 8.10 -2.92
CA ILE A 35 5.77 8.13 -3.67
C ILE A 35 5.71 7.20 -4.89
N ALA A 36 6.51 7.50 -5.91
CA ALA A 36 6.66 6.59 -7.05
C ALA A 36 7.50 5.37 -6.65
N LEU A 37 7.01 4.15 -6.90
CA LEU A 37 7.67 2.91 -6.48
C LEU A 37 8.91 2.51 -7.30
N ASN A 38 9.24 3.23 -8.38
CA ASN A 38 10.32 2.83 -9.27
C ASN A 38 11.70 2.89 -8.57
N GLY A 39 12.35 1.74 -8.43
CA GLY A 39 13.65 1.62 -7.76
C GLY A 39 13.61 1.64 -6.24
N ILE A 40 12.42 1.72 -5.61
CA ILE A 40 12.28 1.68 -4.16
C ILE A 40 12.23 0.24 -3.67
N GLN A 41 12.95 -0.01 -2.57
CA GLN A 41 13.01 -1.30 -1.88
C GLN A 41 12.74 -1.12 -0.38
N GLY A 42 12.13 -2.13 0.22
CA GLY A 42 11.84 -2.17 1.65
C GLY A 42 10.50 -1.56 2.05
N LEU A 43 10.36 -1.30 3.35
CA LEU A 43 9.13 -0.77 3.94
C LEU A 43 8.91 0.69 3.59
N ILE A 44 7.70 1.00 3.15
CA ILE A 44 7.24 2.36 2.87
C ILE A 44 5.91 2.62 3.56
N GLU A 45 5.64 3.88 3.83
CA GLU A 45 4.34 4.34 4.30
C GLU A 45 3.34 4.39 3.15
N VAL A 46 2.16 3.84 3.39
CA VAL A 46 1.01 3.88 2.50
C VAL A 46 -0.26 4.15 3.31
N THR A 47 -1.30 4.66 2.66
CA THR A 47 -2.61 4.84 3.32
C THR A 47 -3.54 3.71 2.92
N PHE A 48 -4.08 3.01 3.91
CA PHE A 48 -5.09 1.97 3.75
C PHE A 48 -6.30 2.30 4.63
N HIS A 49 -7.47 2.46 4.02
CA HIS A 49 -8.72 2.84 4.72
C HIS A 49 -8.59 4.09 5.61
N GLY A 50 -7.76 5.06 5.20
CA GLY A 50 -7.51 6.30 5.97
C GLY A 50 -6.49 6.15 7.10
N GLU A 51 -5.87 4.98 7.26
CA GLU A 51 -4.80 4.75 8.22
C GLU A 51 -3.44 4.61 7.53
N THR A 52 -2.40 5.17 8.14
CA THR A 52 -1.01 4.95 7.70
C THR A 52 -0.53 3.58 8.14
N VAL A 53 -0.14 2.77 7.16
CA VAL A 53 0.44 1.45 7.36
C VAL A 53 1.75 1.34 6.59
N LEU A 54 2.61 0.42 7.02
CA LEU A 54 3.88 0.11 6.38
C LEU A 54 3.72 -1.15 5.55
N MET A 55 4.11 -1.08 4.28
CA MET A 55 4.10 -2.20 3.34
C MET A 55 5.43 -2.27 2.59
N PHE A 56 5.81 -3.46 2.13
CA PHE A 56 6.97 -3.61 1.26
C PHE A 56 6.67 -3.03 -0.12
N ALA A 57 7.54 -2.16 -0.61
CA ALA A 57 7.43 -1.57 -1.94
C ALA A 57 7.43 -2.65 -3.05
N GLU A 58 8.13 -3.76 -2.82
CA GLU A 58 8.16 -4.93 -3.68
C GLU A 58 6.80 -5.62 -3.75
N ASP A 59 6.14 -5.84 -2.61
CA ASP A 59 4.83 -6.49 -2.58
C ASP A 59 3.78 -5.65 -3.32
N ILE A 60 3.84 -4.32 -3.21
CA ILE A 60 2.92 -3.43 -3.94
C ILE A 60 3.24 -3.45 -5.45
N ARG A 61 4.50 -3.54 -5.86
CA ARG A 61 4.86 -3.64 -7.29
C ARG A 61 4.46 -4.98 -7.90
N ASP A 62 4.65 -6.07 -7.15
CA ASP A 62 4.43 -7.42 -7.65
C ASP A 62 2.95 -7.83 -7.58
N ARG A 63 2.21 -7.29 -6.61
CA ARG A 63 0.82 -7.67 -6.30
C ARG A 63 -0.16 -6.52 -6.44
N GLY A 64 0.28 -5.31 -6.73
CA GLY A 64 -0.56 -4.14 -6.93
C GLY A 64 -0.70 -3.79 -8.42
N LYS A 65 -1.87 -3.30 -8.80
CA LYS A 65 -2.12 -2.72 -10.13
C LYS A 65 -2.36 -1.22 -9.97
N PRO A 66 -1.59 -0.35 -10.66
CA PRO A 66 -1.84 1.08 -10.64
C PRO A 66 -3.29 1.38 -11.07
N VAL A 67 -3.98 2.22 -10.30
CA VAL A 67 -5.32 2.71 -10.59
C VAL A 67 -5.19 4.16 -11.07
N PHE A 68 -5.42 4.39 -12.36
CA PHE A 68 -5.45 5.73 -12.93
C PHE A 68 -6.88 6.29 -12.86
N GLY A 69 -7.06 7.42 -12.20
CA GLY A 69 -8.25 8.26 -12.38
C GLY A 69 -9.44 8.00 -11.46
N ALA A 70 -9.22 7.64 -10.20
CA ALA A 70 -10.27 7.88 -9.21
C ALA A 70 -10.14 9.33 -8.72
N SER A 71 -10.62 10.24 -9.56
CA SER A 71 -11.00 11.58 -9.16
C SER A 71 -12.10 11.45 -8.10
N VAL A 72 -11.82 11.85 -6.88
CA VAL A 72 -12.84 12.37 -5.96
C VAL A 72 -12.95 13.88 -6.16
#